data_AF-A0A7S3UXB2-F1
#
_entry.id   AF-A0A7S3UXB2-F1
#
_cell.length_a   1.000
_cell.length_b   1.000
_cell.length_c   1.000
_cell.angle_alpha   90.00
_cell.angle_beta   90.00
_cell.angle_gamma   90.00
#
_symmetry.space_group_name_H-M   'P 1'
#
loop_
_entity.id
_entity.type
_entity.pdbx_description
1 polymer ?
#
loop_
_entity_poly.entity_id
_entity_poly.type
_entity_poly.pdbx_seq_one_letter_code
_entity_poly.pdbx_strand_id
1 'polypeptide(L)'
;SGSKKDRVNPVPEDKRRDHIPQTQVYPVEDVMQDLMIVSAKTLRIGGRLCYLLPCTYDLTEEQLPTHPCLRLVANSLERMTLKLGRRLITMEKIKEYEYEKEHEYRDSMHFISETPDDEEREGKKQDLPYSNLREKTKRTNVEATPPPPLKKKPPVPSSSSAADDDDAAKV
;
A
#
# COMPACT_ATOMS: atom_id res chain seq x y z
N SER A 1 10.72 -17.16 -23.00
CA SER A 1 12.08 -16.69 -22.69
C SER A 1 12.23 -15.29 -23.27
N GLY A 2 12.22 -14.24 -22.44
CA GLY A 2 12.30 -12.86 -22.91
C GLY A 2 13.75 -12.39 -22.88
N SER A 3 14.37 -12.24 -24.05
CA SER A 3 15.75 -11.76 -24.17
C SER A 3 15.83 -10.29 -23.73
N LYS A 4 16.59 -10.01 -22.67
CA LYS A 4 16.98 -8.64 -22.28
C LYS A 4 17.83 -8.04 -23.40
N LYS A 5 17.22 -7.25 -24.29
CA LYS A 5 17.96 -6.29 -25.12
C LYS A 5 18.04 -4.98 -24.34
N ASP A 6 19.25 -4.47 -24.14
CA ASP A 6 19.54 -3.19 -23.48
C ASP A 6 18.89 -1.97 -24.16
N ARG A 7 18.47 -2.12 -25.43
CA ARG A 7 17.83 -1.06 -26.21
C ARG A 7 16.40 -1.46 -26.56
N VAL A 8 15.45 -0.67 -26.08
CA VAL A 8 14.04 -0.73 -26.48
C VAL A 8 13.94 -0.19 -27.90
N ASN A 9 13.54 -1.04 -28.85
CA ASN A 9 13.27 -0.58 -30.20
C ASN A 9 12.02 0.32 -30.20
N PRO A 10 12.04 1.46 -30.90
CA PRO A 10 10.88 2.34 -31.00
C PRO A 10 9.71 1.59 -31.63
N VAL A 11 8.51 1.82 -31.10
CA VAL A 11 7.29 1.17 -31.57
C VAL A 11 6.96 1.65 -33.00
N PRO A 12 6.81 0.74 -33.98
CA PRO A 12 6.40 1.08 -35.34
C PRO A 12 5.08 1.85 -35.35
N GLU A 13 4.93 2.85 -36.23
CA GLU A 13 3.77 3.75 -36.25
C GLU A 13 2.43 3.02 -36.33
N ASP A 14 2.35 1.97 -37.13
CA ASP A 14 1.13 1.17 -37.33
C ASP A 14 0.68 0.42 -36.06
N LYS A 15 1.57 0.25 -35.08
CA LYS A 15 1.31 -0.51 -33.85
C LYS A 15 1.23 0.37 -32.61
N ARG A 16 1.41 1.70 -32.74
CA ARG A 16 1.42 2.62 -31.58
C ARG A 16 0.09 2.69 -30.84
N ARG A 17 -1.04 2.57 -31.55
CA ARG A 17 -2.39 2.71 -30.97
C ARG A 17 -2.72 1.59 -29.98
N ASP A 18 -2.31 0.36 -30.29
CA ASP A 18 -2.60 -0.83 -29.47
C ASP A 18 -1.39 -1.29 -28.63
N HIS A 19 -0.30 -0.51 -28.64
CA HIS A 19 0.91 -0.88 -27.92
C HIS A 19 0.76 -0.64 -26.41
N ILE A 20 0.76 -1.74 -25.66
CA ILE A 20 0.87 -1.72 -24.21
C ILE A 20 2.36 -1.67 -23.85
N PRO A 21 2.86 -0.57 -23.26
CA PRO A 21 4.26 -0.48 -22.86
C PRO A 21 4.60 -1.55 -21.82
N GLN A 22 5.81 -2.09 -21.93
CA GLN A 22 6.29 -3.07 -20.96
C GLN A 22 6.39 -2.44 -19.56
N THR A 23 5.98 -3.20 -18.53
CA THR A 23 6.20 -2.77 -17.15
C THR A 23 7.70 -2.65 -16.88
N GLN A 24 8.15 -1.47 -16.49
CA GLN A 24 9.52 -1.25 -16.04
C GLN A 24 9.61 -1.41 -14.52
N VAL A 25 10.78 -1.80 -14.03
CA VAL A 25 11.06 -1.80 -12.59
C VAL A 25 11.24 -0.35 -12.18
N TYR A 26 10.46 0.09 -11.19
CA TYR A 26 10.54 1.43 -10.65
C TYR A 26 10.83 1.30 -9.15
N PRO A 27 12.06 1.65 -8.72
CA PRO A 27 12.50 1.51 -7.34
C PRO A 27 11.56 2.21 -6.36
N VAL A 28 11.43 1.64 -5.16
CA VAL A 28 10.57 2.22 -4.11
C VAL A 28 11.07 3.59 -3.69
N GLU A 29 12.39 3.78 -3.65
CA GLU A 29 13.02 5.05 -3.35
C GLU A 29 12.58 6.14 -4.36
N ASP A 30 12.62 5.83 -5.65
CA ASP A 30 12.17 6.73 -6.71
C ASP A 30 10.66 7.05 -6.57
N VAL A 31 9.83 6.04 -6.25
CA VAL A 31 8.39 6.26 -5.98
C VAL A 31 8.19 7.24 -4.84
N MET A 32 8.91 7.05 -3.73
CA MET A 32 8.76 7.89 -2.55
C MET A 32 9.28 9.30 -2.80
N GLN A 33 10.41 9.43 -3.51
CA GLN A 33 10.99 10.71 -3.88
C GLN A 33 10.03 11.51 -4.78
N ASP A 34 9.50 10.89 -5.82
CA ASP A 34 8.57 11.56 -6.73
C ASP A 34 7.24 11.90 -6.03
N LEU A 35 6.75 11.04 -5.11
CA LEU A 35 5.59 11.37 -4.28
C LEU A 35 5.83 12.63 -3.43
N MET A 36 6.99 12.74 -2.78
CA MET A 36 7.33 13.91 -1.95
C MET A 36 7.41 15.19 -2.81
N ILE A 37 8.07 15.12 -3.96
CA ILE A 37 8.24 16.27 -4.86
C ILE A 37 6.91 16.71 -5.45
N VAL A 38 6.09 15.78 -5.94
CA VAL A 38 4.75 16.09 -6.47
C VAL A 38 3.89 16.73 -5.39
N SER A 39 3.95 16.22 -4.16
CA SER A 39 3.20 16.78 -3.04
C SER A 39 3.65 18.21 -2.70
N ALA A 40 4.96 18.46 -2.67
CA ALA A 40 5.49 19.80 -2.43
C ALA A 40 5.10 20.79 -3.55
N LYS A 41 5.11 20.35 -4.81
CA LYS A 41 4.71 21.17 -5.98
C LYS A 41 3.22 21.47 -6.04
N THR A 42 2.37 20.51 -5.67
CA THR A 42 0.92 20.59 -5.95
C THR A 42 0.06 20.98 -4.75
N LEU A 43 0.48 20.69 -3.52
CA LEU A 43 -0.27 21.06 -2.34
C LEU A 43 -0.19 22.57 -2.09
N ARG A 44 -1.27 23.13 -1.53
CA ARG A 44 -1.25 24.49 -0.95
C ARG A 44 -0.58 24.46 0.42
N ILE A 45 -0.11 25.60 0.91
CA ILE A 45 0.38 25.71 2.30
C ILE A 45 -0.73 25.28 3.28
N GLY A 46 -0.38 24.45 4.26
CA GLY A 46 -1.31 23.77 5.18
C GLY A 46 -1.99 22.53 4.59
N GLY A 47 -1.81 22.25 3.29
CA GLY A 47 -2.27 21.03 2.64
C GLY A 47 -1.55 19.79 3.19
N ARG A 48 -2.25 18.65 3.21
CA ARG A 48 -1.73 17.42 3.83
C ARG A 48 -1.52 16.31 2.80
N LEU A 49 -0.35 15.69 2.86
CA LEU A 49 -0.05 14.41 2.22
C LEU A 49 -0.31 13.30 3.23
N CYS A 50 -1.03 12.26 2.83
CA CYS A 50 -1.26 11.08 3.65
C CYS A 50 -0.99 9.81 2.83
N TYR A 51 -0.17 8.91 3.34
CA TYR A 51 0.18 7.66 2.67
C TYR A 51 0.37 6.50 3.65
N LEU A 52 0.21 5.27 3.16
CA LEU A 52 0.44 4.05 3.90
C LEU A 52 1.80 3.46 3.50
N LEU A 53 2.68 3.27 4.49
CA LEU A 53 3.99 2.66 4.32
C LEU A 53 4.03 1.28 4.98
N PRO A 54 4.06 0.18 4.21
CA PRO A 54 4.39 -1.15 4.72
C PRO A 54 5.79 -1.14 5.36
N CYS A 55 5.88 -1.58 6.61
CA CYS A 55 7.13 -1.54 7.36
C CYS A 55 7.19 -2.64 8.43
N THR A 56 8.39 -2.86 8.95
CA THR A 56 8.60 -3.61 10.18
C THR A 56 8.26 -2.72 11.39
N TYR A 57 8.29 -3.28 12.60
CA TYR A 57 7.91 -2.55 13.83
C TYR A 57 9.02 -1.66 14.38
N ASP A 58 10.26 -1.96 14.01
CA ASP A 58 11.50 -1.26 14.32
C ASP A 58 11.71 0.01 13.49
N LEU A 59 10.98 0.20 12.38
CA LEU A 59 11.11 1.40 11.56
C LEU A 59 10.81 2.67 12.38
N THR A 60 11.79 3.56 12.52
CA THR A 60 11.69 4.85 13.24
C THR A 60 11.29 6.00 12.30
N GLU A 61 10.99 7.16 12.87
CA GLU A 61 10.60 8.36 12.09
C GLU A 61 11.75 8.93 11.27
N GLU A 62 12.99 8.75 11.74
CA GLU A 62 14.21 9.19 11.07
C GLU A 62 14.44 8.46 9.74
N GLN A 63 13.85 7.28 9.58
CA GLN A 63 13.94 6.46 8.37
C GLN A 63 12.85 6.81 7.35
N LEU A 64 11.90 7.69 7.69
CA LEU A 64 10.85 8.11 6.77
C LEU A 64 11.43 9.08 5.72
N PRO A 65 10.92 9.05 4.47
CA PRO A 65 11.26 10.08 3.49
C PRO A 65 10.94 11.48 4.04
N THR A 66 11.87 12.41 3.89
CA THR A 66 11.70 13.80 4.35
C THR A 66 11.82 14.79 3.18
N HIS A 67 11.18 15.96 3.28
CA HIS A 67 11.31 17.04 2.30
C HIS A 67 11.29 18.40 3.03
N PRO A 68 12.16 19.36 2.70
CA PRO A 68 12.17 20.69 3.35
C PRO A 68 10.86 21.50 3.32
N CYS A 69 9.94 21.22 2.38
CA CYS A 69 8.65 21.88 2.24
C CYS A 69 7.53 21.14 3.00
N LEU A 70 7.77 19.92 3.45
CA LEU A 70 6.81 19.06 4.14
C LEU A 70 7.29 18.79 5.57
N ARG A 71 6.36 18.75 6.51
CA ARG A 71 6.65 18.41 7.91
C ARG A 71 5.81 17.22 8.33
N LEU A 72 6.40 16.24 9.00
CA LEU A 72 5.66 15.14 9.61
C LEU A 72 4.74 15.67 10.72
N VAL A 73 3.44 15.33 10.65
CA VAL A 73 2.42 15.76 11.63
C VAL A 73 1.84 14.57 12.38
N ALA A 74 1.72 13.41 11.72
CA ALA A 74 1.25 12.20 12.37
C ALA A 74 1.91 10.95 11.77
N ASN A 75 2.14 9.99 12.65
CA ASN A 75 2.65 8.66 12.31
C ASN A 75 1.93 7.65 13.19
N SER A 76 1.19 6.73 12.58
CA SER A 76 0.41 5.72 13.31
C SER A 76 0.70 4.33 12.77
N LEU A 77 1.16 3.43 13.64
CA LEU A 77 1.47 2.04 13.28
C LEU A 77 0.24 1.15 13.47
N GLU A 78 -0.15 0.46 12.41
CA GLU A 78 -1.13 -0.62 12.44
C GLU A 78 -0.41 -1.97 12.33
N ARG A 79 -0.54 -2.77 13.38
CA ARG A 79 0.04 -4.12 13.44
C ARG A 79 -0.86 -5.10 12.70
N MET A 80 -0.29 -5.84 11.74
CA MET A 80 -1.05 -6.83 10.96
C MET A 80 -0.63 -8.26 11.30
N THR A 81 0.68 -8.51 11.47
CA THR A 81 1.24 -9.84 11.74
C THR A 81 2.26 -9.79 12.89
N LEU A 82 3.09 -10.83 13.07
CA LEU A 82 4.10 -10.81 14.14
C LEU A 82 5.30 -9.89 13.86
N LYS A 83 5.61 -9.63 12.58
CA LYS A 83 6.81 -8.86 12.17
C LYS A 83 6.53 -7.69 11.22
N LEU A 84 5.34 -7.68 10.60
CA LEU A 84 4.98 -6.69 9.60
C LEU A 84 3.74 -5.92 10.04
N GLY A 85 3.80 -4.61 9.83
CA GLY A 85 2.67 -3.70 9.92
C GLY A 85 2.66 -2.71 8.78
N ARG A 86 1.84 -1.69 8.94
CA ARG A 86 1.81 -0.52 8.06
C ARG A 86 1.75 0.75 8.90
N ARG A 87 2.48 1.79 8.50
CA ARG A 87 2.40 3.11 9.11
C ARG A 87 1.54 4.03 8.24
N LEU A 88 0.55 4.67 8.84
CA LEU A 88 -0.13 5.81 8.25
C LEU A 88 0.70 7.06 8.55
N ILE A 89 1.30 7.62 7.50
CA ILE A 89 2.13 8.82 7.60
C ILE A 89 1.34 10.00 7.08
N THR A 90 1.31 11.08 7.86
CA THR A 90 0.69 12.35 7.48
C THR A 90 1.70 13.47 7.57
N MET A 91 1.90 14.15 6.45
CA MET A 91 2.77 15.32 6.34
C MET A 91 1.97 16.54 5.94
N GLU A 92 2.40 17.73 6.37
CA GLU A 92 1.80 19.01 6.05
C GLU A 92 2.78 19.88 5.28
N LYS A 93 2.32 20.54 4.21
CA LYS A 93 3.13 21.51 3.47
C LYS A 93 3.25 22.81 4.26
N ILE A 94 4.48 23.17 4.63
CA ILE A 94 4.80 24.33 5.47
C ILE A 94 5.47 25.48 4.71
N LYS A 95 6.00 25.22 3.51
CA LYS A 95 6.72 26.21 2.70
C LYS A 95 6.37 26.04 1.22
N GLU A 96 6.49 27.11 0.44
CA GLU A 96 6.32 27.03 -1.00
C GLU A 96 7.49 26.28 -1.65
N TYR A 97 7.21 25.70 -2.82
CA TYR A 97 8.21 24.95 -3.56
C TYR A 97 9.02 25.90 -4.45
N GLU A 98 10.34 25.92 -4.25
CA GLU A 98 11.26 26.73 -5.06
C GLU A 98 11.88 25.87 -6.17
N TYR A 99 11.47 26.10 -7.42
CA TYR A 99 11.95 25.31 -8.57
C TYR A 99 13.46 25.38 -8.79
N GLU A 100 14.09 26.49 -8.39
CA GLU A 100 15.54 26.69 -8.48
C GLU A 100 16.32 25.73 -7.57
N LYS A 101 15.67 25.23 -6.50
CA LYS A 101 16.26 24.31 -5.51
C LYS A 101 15.89 22.85 -5.73
N GLU A 102 15.38 22.49 -6.91
CA GLU A 102 14.94 21.13 -7.20
C GLU A 102 16.06 20.10 -6.96
N HIS A 103 17.29 20.39 -7.38
CA HIS A 103 18.45 19.52 -7.15
C HIS A 103 18.73 19.34 -5.65
N GLU A 104 18.71 20.44 -4.88
CA GLU A 104 18.91 20.41 -3.42
C GLU A 104 17.81 19.60 -2.71
N TYR A 105 16.56 19.71 -3.15
CA TYR A 105 15.47 18.91 -2.61
C TYR A 105 15.62 17.43 -2.93
N ARG A 106 16.10 17.09 -4.13
CA ARG A 106 16.36 15.68 -4.48
C ARG A 106 17.52 15.11 -3.66
N ASP A 107 18.59 15.87 -3.45
CA ASP A 107 19.76 15.43 -2.69
C ASP A 107 19.49 15.30 -1.19
N SER A 108 18.67 16.21 -0.64
CA SER A 108 18.32 16.19 0.79
C SER A 108 17.30 15.12 1.17
N MET A 109 16.65 14.49 0.18
CA MET A 109 15.82 13.32 0.42
C MET A 109 16.69 12.10 0.74
N HIS A 110 16.79 11.78 2.01
CA HIS A 110 17.38 10.53 2.47
C HIS A 110 16.27 9.53 2.76
N PHE A 111 16.32 8.36 2.12
CA PHE A 111 15.49 7.21 2.46
C PHE A 111 16.38 6.16 3.11
N ILE A 112 16.30 6.00 4.43
CA ILE A 112 17.08 4.98 5.13
C ILE A 112 16.38 3.64 4.90
N SER A 113 16.80 2.94 3.84
CA SER A 113 16.28 1.62 3.48
C SER A 113 16.96 0.46 4.20
N GLU A 114 18.00 0.72 4.99
CA GLU A 114 18.83 -0.33 5.59
C GLU A 114 18.70 -0.35 7.12
N THR A 115 18.21 -1.46 7.64
CA THR A 115 18.31 -1.83 9.06
C THR A 115 19.71 -2.41 9.31
N PRO A 116 20.49 -1.91 10.29
CA PRO A 116 21.85 -2.39 10.57
C PRO A 116 21.98 -3.81 11.15
N ASP A 117 20.91 -4.60 11.27
CA ASP A 117 20.92 -5.90 11.97
C ASP A 117 20.99 -7.13 11.03
N ASP A 118 21.54 -6.99 9.82
CA ASP A 118 21.73 -8.11 8.87
C ASP A 118 23.18 -8.65 8.81
N GLU A 119 24.07 -8.25 9.73
CA GLU A 119 25.48 -8.73 9.73
C GLU A 119 25.69 -10.17 10.27
N GLU A 120 24.67 -10.87 10.78
CA GLU A 120 24.87 -12.24 11.34
C GLU A 120 23.98 -13.33 10.74
N ARG A 121 23.69 -13.26 9.43
CA ARG A 121 23.15 -14.44 8.73
C ARG A 121 23.78 -14.65 7.36
N GLU A 122 25.03 -15.13 7.37
CA GLU A 122 25.54 -15.90 6.24
C GLU A 122 24.52 -17.01 5.89
N GLY A 123 24.00 -16.97 4.66
CA GLY A 123 23.16 -18.04 4.13
C GLY A 123 21.65 -17.79 4.06
N LYS A 124 21.22 -16.62 3.56
CA LYS A 124 20.08 -16.41 2.62
C LYS A 124 19.75 -14.92 2.60
N LYS A 125 20.16 -14.22 1.55
CA LYS A 125 19.64 -12.88 1.23
C LYS A 125 18.11 -12.99 1.12
N GLN A 126 17.39 -12.56 2.15
CA GLN A 126 15.93 -12.48 2.09
C GLN A 126 15.61 -11.08 1.61
N ASP A 127 15.26 -10.99 0.33
CA ASP A 127 14.89 -9.76 -0.34
C ASP A 127 13.80 -9.02 0.46
N LEU A 128 14.07 -7.74 0.76
CA LEU A 128 13.12 -6.78 1.35
C LEU A 128 11.72 -6.94 0.72
N PRO A 129 10.64 -6.86 1.51
CA PRO A 129 9.30 -7.31 1.10
C PRO A 129 8.64 -6.49 -0.01
N TYR A 130 9.22 -5.36 -0.41
CA TYR A 130 8.60 -4.43 -1.35
C TYR A 130 8.80 -4.79 -2.83
N SER A 131 9.91 -5.44 -3.20
CA SER A 131 10.18 -5.82 -4.60
C SER A 131 9.31 -6.98 -5.09
N ASN A 132 8.80 -7.81 -4.18
CA ASN A 132 8.17 -9.10 -4.53
C ASN A 132 6.65 -9.17 -4.30
N LEU A 133 5.96 -8.04 -4.14
CA LEU A 133 4.50 -8.05 -3.98
C LEU A 133 3.78 -8.66 -5.20
N ARG A 134 4.29 -8.39 -6.41
CA ARG A 134 3.76 -8.95 -7.66
C ARG A 134 4.01 -10.45 -7.82
N GLU A 135 5.03 -10.99 -7.19
CA GLU A 135 5.34 -12.41 -7.21
C GLU A 135 4.50 -13.19 -6.18
N LYS A 136 4.24 -12.58 -5.02
CA LYS A 136 3.38 -13.16 -3.97
C LYS A 136 1.93 -13.32 -4.43
N THR A 137 1.40 -12.43 -5.28
CA THR A 137 0.03 -12.57 -5.82
C THR A 137 -0.10 -13.73 -6.83
N LYS A 138 1.01 -14.25 -7.38
CA LYS A 138 0.96 -15.37 -8.35
C LYS A 138 1.02 -16.76 -7.72
N ARG A 139 1.23 -16.88 -6.39
CA ARG A 139 1.38 -18.18 -5.71
C ARG A 139 0.16 -18.63 -4.89
N THR A 140 -0.93 -17.89 -4.92
CA THR A 140 -2.23 -18.33 -4.38
C THR A 140 -3.24 -18.49 -5.51
N ASN A 141 -2.92 -19.30 -6.51
CA ASN A 141 -3.95 -20.14 -7.13
C ASN A 141 -3.94 -21.45 -6.36
N VAL A 142 -4.56 -21.44 -5.19
CA VAL A 142 -5.09 -22.68 -4.64
C VAL A 142 -6.35 -22.92 -5.46
N GLU A 143 -6.38 -24.05 -6.18
CA GLU A 143 -7.56 -24.60 -6.84
C GLU A 143 -8.82 -24.27 -6.02
N ALA A 144 -9.72 -23.45 -6.60
CA ALA A 144 -10.96 -23.11 -5.94
C ALA A 144 -11.84 -24.37 -5.93
N THR A 145 -11.79 -25.15 -4.86
CA THR A 145 -12.79 -26.19 -4.61
C THR A 145 -14.16 -25.51 -4.54
N PRO A 146 -15.16 -25.95 -5.32
CA PRO A 146 -16.46 -25.29 -5.32
C PRO A 146 -17.10 -25.36 -3.93
N PRO A 147 -17.80 -24.29 -3.50
CA PRO A 147 -18.40 -24.24 -2.19
C PRO A 147 -19.48 -25.33 -2.05
N PRO A 148 -19.60 -25.98 -0.87
CA PRO A 148 -20.65 -26.96 -0.64
C PRO A 148 -22.04 -26.30 -0.75
N PRO A 149 -23.06 -27.04 -1.24
CA PRO A 149 -24.38 -26.47 -1.46
C PRO A 149 -25.02 -26.00 -0.15
N LEU A 150 -25.61 -24.80 -0.21
CA LEU A 150 -26.28 -24.13 0.91
C LEU A 150 -27.40 -25.01 1.46
N LYS A 151 -27.34 -25.35 2.75
CA LYS A 151 -28.45 -25.98 3.47
C LYS A 151 -29.61 -24.99 3.53
N LYS A 152 -30.80 -25.42 3.07
CA LYS A 152 -32.04 -24.62 3.08
C LYS A 152 -32.31 -24.10 4.50
N LYS A 153 -32.46 -22.78 4.64
CA LYS A 153 -32.89 -22.15 5.90
C LYS A 153 -34.28 -22.70 6.29
N PRO A 154 -34.50 -23.08 7.55
CA PRO A 154 -35.85 -23.37 8.03
C PRO A 154 -36.71 -22.09 7.99
N PRO A 155 -38.02 -22.21 7.75
CA PRO A 155 -38.90 -21.07 7.60
C PRO A 155 -39.05 -20.30 8.92
N VAL A 156 -38.93 -18.98 8.82
CA VAL A 156 -39.22 -18.03 9.90
C VAL A 156 -40.73 -18.09 10.19
N PRO A 157 -41.17 -18.31 11.44
CA PRO A 157 -42.59 -18.24 11.77
C PRO A 157 -43.07 -16.78 11.70
N SER A 158 -44.05 -16.55 10.84
CA SER A 158 -44.80 -15.31 10.72
C SER A 158 -45.60 -15.05 11.99
N SER A 159 -45.31 -13.95 12.68
CA SER A 159 -46.18 -13.40 13.71
C SER A 159 -47.33 -12.63 13.04
N SER A 160 -48.54 -13.19 13.04
CA SER A 160 -49.76 -12.40 12.85
C SER A 160 -50.98 -13.06 13.50
N SER A 161 -51.49 -12.34 14.51
CA SER A 161 -52.89 -12.03 14.81
C SER A 161 -53.91 -13.11 15.23
N ALA A 162 -54.71 -12.67 16.22
CA ALA A 162 -56.10 -13.02 16.56
C ALA A 162 -56.32 -14.32 17.34
N ALA A 163 -57.30 -14.48 18.22
CA ALA A 163 -58.17 -13.63 19.02
C ALA A 163 -59.02 -14.61 19.86
N ASP A 164 -59.67 -14.12 20.92
CA ASP A 164 -60.94 -14.60 21.47
C ASP A 164 -61.05 -15.92 22.29
N ASP A 165 -61.44 -15.69 23.55
CA ASP A 165 -62.57 -16.28 24.29
C ASP A 165 -62.52 -17.62 25.06
N ASP A 166 -63.17 -17.50 26.23
CA ASP A 166 -63.95 -18.46 27.04
C ASP A 166 -63.30 -19.41 28.07
N ASP A 167 -63.42 -18.95 29.33
CA ASP A 167 -64.26 -19.52 30.40
C ASP A 167 -63.85 -20.79 31.21
N ALA A 168 -64.33 -20.73 32.46
CA ALA A 168 -64.59 -21.81 33.41
C ALA A 168 -63.53 -22.17 34.48
N ALA A 169 -63.67 -21.45 35.61
CA ALA A 169 -64.00 -21.98 36.95
C ALA A 169 -63.16 -23.12 37.57
N LYS A 170 -62.74 -22.97 38.84
CA LYS A 170 -63.55 -23.27 40.05
C LYS A 170 -62.71 -23.22 41.35
N VAL A 171 -63.33 -22.60 42.36
CA VAL A 171 -63.17 -22.69 43.84
C VAL A 171 -61.89 -22.13 44.46
#